data_AF-A0A940JH44-F1
#
_entry.id   AF-A0A940JH44-F1
#
_cell.length_a   1.000
_cell.length_b   1.000
_cell.length_c   1.000
_cell.angle_alpha   90.00
_cell.angle_beta   90.00
_cell.angle_gamma   90.00
#
_symmetry.space_group_name_H-M   'P 1'
#
loop_
_entity.id
_entity.type
_entity.pdbx_description
1 polymer ?
#
loop_
_entity_poly.entity_id
_entity_poly.type
_entity_poly.pdbx_seq_one_letter_code
_entity_poly.pdbx_strand_id
1 'polypeptide(L)'
;MLIYRVSNKLASVTDTAAATSKLGDFNDGNKVGDDYTYDGNGNLLTDKNKGITFSILYNHLNLPYEIRIPGKGKITYTYDNAGTKWKKVVDDSTVNPVKTTTWLYMKNFVYKNDTIEYFAHEEGRGRYDSTQTTGEATKFDFDYFLKDHLGSVRMVLTEEKDTVPYVPLTFEDTDASLQNAIWENKTGVSINIQTIRNSRPANFGTSGTNGTYAHLVRKSTGAIG
;
A
#
# COMPACT_ATOMS: atom_id res chain seq x y z
N MET A 1 25.98 9.51 -10.38
CA MET A 1 26.61 9.88 -11.67
C MET A 1 25.92 9.08 -12.78
N LEU A 2 25.53 9.73 -13.89
CA LEU A 2 24.94 9.07 -15.07
C LEU A 2 26.03 8.81 -16.10
N ILE A 3 26.04 7.62 -16.71
CA ILE A 3 27.00 7.25 -17.76
C ILE A 3 26.23 6.91 -19.04
N TYR A 4 26.58 7.56 -20.15
CA TYR A 4 26.02 7.31 -21.48
C TYR A 4 27.14 6.88 -22.43
N ARG A 5 26.88 5.86 -23.26
CA ARG A 5 27.76 5.48 -24.38
C ARG A 5 27.20 6.10 -25.65
N VAL A 6 27.63 7.32 -26.00
CA VAL A 6 27.38 8.03 -27.28
C VAL A 6 25.96 7.85 -27.86
N SER A 7 24.94 7.82 -26.99
CA SER A 7 23.53 7.60 -27.33
C SER A 7 22.66 8.09 -26.17
N ASN A 8 21.34 8.12 -26.37
CA ASN A 8 20.35 8.37 -25.33
C ASN A 8 20.04 7.12 -24.49
N LYS A 9 20.81 6.04 -24.62
CA LYS A 9 20.70 4.82 -23.82
C LYS A 9 21.58 4.94 -22.58
N LEU A 10 20.94 4.86 -21.42
CA LEU A 10 21.61 4.98 -20.13
C LEU A 10 22.36 3.67 -19.83
N ALA A 11 23.64 3.72 -19.48
CA ALA A 11 24.41 2.50 -19.18
C ALA A 11 24.28 2.10 -17.72
N SER A 12 24.47 3.05 -16.81
CA SER A 12 24.39 2.84 -15.35
C SER A 12 24.10 4.14 -14.62
N VAL A 13 23.60 4.00 -13.38
CA VAL A 13 23.41 5.10 -12.44
C VAL A 13 24.09 4.72 -11.14
N THR A 14 25.20 5.39 -10.82
CA THR A 14 25.86 5.20 -9.54
C THR A 14 25.31 6.18 -8.51
N ASP A 15 24.83 5.65 -7.38
CA ASP A 15 24.53 6.44 -6.18
C ASP A 15 25.50 6.09 -5.06
N THR A 16 26.29 7.08 -4.65
CA THR A 16 27.30 6.92 -3.60
C THR A 16 26.72 7.12 -2.19
N ALA A 17 25.47 7.57 -2.08
CA ALA A 17 24.81 7.70 -0.79
C ALA A 17 24.53 6.34 -0.16
N ALA A 18 24.51 6.28 1.18
CA ALA A 18 24.09 5.08 1.88
C ALA A 18 22.60 4.82 1.62
N ALA A 19 22.24 3.58 1.29
CA ALA A 19 20.87 3.14 0.99
C ALA A 19 20.00 3.15 2.27
N THR A 20 19.66 4.34 2.77
CA THR A 20 18.79 4.56 3.93
C THR A 20 17.35 4.85 3.52
N SER A 21 17.02 4.60 2.26
CA SER A 21 15.79 5.10 1.70
C SER A 21 14.56 4.33 2.13
N LYS A 22 13.59 5.10 2.63
CA LYS A 22 12.31 4.59 3.14
C LYS A 22 11.12 4.91 2.23
N LEU A 23 11.31 5.81 1.25
CA LEU A 23 10.24 6.40 0.45
C LEU A 23 10.22 5.95 -1.03
N GLY A 24 10.92 4.86 -1.36
CA GLY A 24 10.92 4.32 -2.73
C GLY A 24 11.64 5.19 -3.76
N ASP A 25 12.68 5.91 -3.33
CA ASP A 25 13.63 6.57 -4.23
C ASP A 25 14.47 5.54 -5.02
N PHE A 26 15.41 6.04 -5.81
CA PHE A 26 16.34 5.19 -6.54
C PHE A 26 17.29 4.47 -5.57
N ASN A 27 17.46 3.16 -5.76
CA ASN A 27 18.45 2.36 -5.05
C ASN A 27 19.40 1.73 -6.07
N ASP A 28 20.69 2.07 -5.94
CA ASP A 28 21.80 1.46 -6.69
C ASP A 28 22.08 0.05 -6.16
N GLY A 29 21.25 -0.90 -6.63
CA GLY A 29 21.32 -2.31 -6.25
C GLY A 29 22.48 -3.06 -6.92
N ASN A 30 23.02 -2.55 -8.02
CA ASN A 30 24.13 -3.16 -8.76
C ASN A 30 25.32 -2.20 -8.89
N LYS A 31 26.31 -2.39 -8.02
CA LYS A 31 27.48 -1.48 -7.95
C LYS A 31 28.59 -1.80 -8.95
N VAL A 32 28.35 -2.69 -9.91
CA VAL A 32 29.40 -3.22 -10.81
C VAL A 32 28.91 -3.29 -12.26
N GLY A 33 29.68 -2.65 -13.14
CA GLY A 33 29.43 -2.67 -14.59
C GLY A 33 28.19 -1.88 -15.00
N ASP A 34 27.70 -2.16 -16.21
CA ASP A 34 26.50 -1.51 -16.76
C ASP A 34 25.24 -2.14 -16.15
N ASP A 35 24.27 -1.30 -15.74
CA ASP A 35 23.01 -1.70 -15.11
C ASP A 35 21.93 -2.06 -16.14
N TYR A 36 21.96 -1.33 -17.25
CA TYR A 36 20.93 -1.35 -18.26
C TYR A 36 21.51 -1.88 -19.59
N THR A 37 20.76 -2.75 -20.24
CA THR A 37 21.06 -3.20 -21.60
C THR A 37 19.82 -3.06 -22.46
N TYR A 38 20.01 -3.01 -23.78
CA TYR A 38 18.94 -2.71 -24.72
C TYR A 38 19.04 -3.60 -25.94
N ASP A 39 17.90 -3.86 -26.58
CA ASP A 39 17.87 -4.50 -27.89
C ASP A 39 18.21 -3.50 -29.02
N GLY A 40 18.20 -4.01 -30.25
CA GLY A 40 18.45 -3.21 -31.46
C GLY A 40 17.43 -2.08 -31.68
N ASN A 41 16.19 -2.27 -31.24
CA ASN A 41 15.12 -1.28 -31.34
C ASN A 41 15.19 -0.24 -30.20
N GLY A 42 16.05 -0.45 -29.20
CA GLY A 42 16.20 0.43 -28.05
C GLY A 42 15.29 0.10 -26.88
N ASN A 43 14.62 -1.05 -26.89
CA ASN A 43 13.85 -1.52 -25.74
C ASN A 43 14.78 -2.01 -24.64
N LEU A 44 14.40 -1.80 -23.38
CA LEU A 44 15.19 -2.20 -22.22
C LEU A 44 15.17 -3.73 -22.05
N LEU A 45 16.33 -4.39 -22.12
CA LEU A 45 16.44 -5.83 -21.85
C LEU A 45 16.68 -6.11 -20.37
N THR A 46 17.58 -5.36 -19.73
CA THR A 46 17.93 -5.60 -18.32
C THR A 46 17.88 -4.33 -17.50
N ASP A 47 17.54 -4.48 -16.22
CA ASP A 47 17.70 -3.46 -15.18
C ASP A 47 18.20 -4.19 -13.93
N LYS A 48 19.52 -4.17 -13.74
CA LYS A 48 20.15 -4.86 -12.60
C LYS A 48 19.79 -4.23 -11.26
N ASN A 49 19.47 -2.93 -11.23
CA ASN A 49 19.01 -2.24 -10.02
C ASN A 49 17.64 -2.76 -9.55
N LYS A 50 16.79 -3.22 -10.48
CA LYS A 50 15.52 -3.91 -10.19
C LYS A 50 15.64 -5.44 -10.14
N GLY A 51 16.83 -6.00 -10.34
CA GLY A 51 17.07 -7.45 -10.40
C GLY A 51 16.57 -8.12 -11.69
N ILE A 52 16.30 -7.36 -12.75
CA ILE A 52 15.86 -7.89 -14.05
C ILE A 52 17.09 -8.28 -14.86
N THR A 53 17.48 -9.56 -14.79
CA THR A 53 18.71 -10.07 -15.43
C THR A 53 18.48 -11.10 -16.55
N PHE A 54 17.24 -11.58 -16.74
CA PHE A 54 16.87 -12.61 -17.74
C PHE A 54 16.21 -12.05 -19.01
N SER A 55 16.54 -10.81 -19.40
CA SER A 55 15.93 -10.08 -20.54
C SER A 55 14.40 -9.88 -20.44
N ILE A 56 13.92 -8.66 -20.63
CA ILE A 56 12.50 -8.39 -20.86
C ILE A 56 12.15 -8.86 -22.28
N LEU A 57 11.05 -9.59 -22.42
CA LEU A 57 10.57 -10.08 -23.71
C LEU A 57 9.51 -9.14 -24.28
N TYR A 58 9.64 -8.85 -25.58
CA TYR A 58 8.83 -7.87 -26.30
C TYR A 58 8.09 -8.50 -27.48
N ASN A 59 6.90 -7.99 -27.77
CA ASN A 59 6.15 -8.37 -28.97
C ASN A 59 6.58 -7.51 -30.18
N HIS A 60 5.98 -7.75 -31.35
CA HIS A 60 6.29 -7.03 -32.59
C HIS A 60 5.92 -5.54 -32.57
N LEU A 61 5.17 -5.08 -31.56
CA LEU A 61 4.86 -3.66 -31.31
C LEU A 61 5.83 -3.02 -30.30
N ASN A 62 6.92 -3.72 -29.94
CA ASN A 62 7.86 -3.30 -28.89
C ASN A 62 7.19 -3.12 -27.51
N LEU A 63 6.10 -3.84 -27.24
CA LEU A 63 5.44 -3.86 -25.93
C LEU A 63 5.96 -5.04 -25.09
N PRO A 64 6.31 -4.84 -23.81
CA PRO A 64 6.81 -5.91 -22.95
C PRO A 64 5.69 -6.90 -22.64
N TYR A 65 5.87 -8.18 -22.95
CA TYR A 65 4.89 -9.23 -22.67
C TYR A 65 5.33 -10.19 -21.55
N GLU A 66 6.62 -10.30 -21.26
CA GLU A 66 7.12 -11.06 -20.12
C GLU A 66 8.33 -10.39 -19.46
N ILE A 67 8.30 -10.29 -18.13
CA ILE A 67 9.40 -9.80 -17.30
C ILE A 67 9.65 -10.86 -16.23
N ARG A 68 10.83 -11.49 -16.26
CA ARG A 68 11.24 -12.48 -15.24
C ARG A 68 12.25 -11.88 -14.28
N ILE A 69 12.00 -12.06 -12.98
CA ILE A 69 12.90 -11.63 -11.92
C ILE A 69 13.38 -12.89 -11.17
N PRO A 70 14.66 -13.28 -11.28
CA PRO A 70 15.21 -14.44 -10.57
C PRO A 70 14.84 -14.42 -9.09
N GLY A 71 14.32 -15.54 -8.57
CA GLY A 71 13.95 -15.68 -7.17
C GLY A 71 12.71 -14.90 -6.71
N LYS A 72 12.14 -14.01 -7.53
CA LYS A 72 10.90 -13.28 -7.21
C LYS A 72 9.69 -13.69 -8.05
N GLY A 73 9.92 -14.27 -9.23
CA GLY A 73 8.87 -14.79 -10.11
C GLY A 73 8.81 -14.03 -11.43
N LYS A 74 7.61 -13.75 -11.93
CA LYS A 74 7.43 -13.09 -13.24
C LYS A 74 6.17 -12.24 -13.35
N ILE A 75 6.19 -11.35 -14.33
CA ILE A 75 5.05 -10.53 -14.74
C ILE A 75 4.79 -10.80 -16.23
N THR A 76 3.57 -11.15 -16.58
CA THR A 76 3.15 -11.39 -17.96
C THR A 76 2.05 -10.41 -18.36
N TYR A 77 2.11 -9.87 -19.57
CA TYR A 77 1.11 -8.98 -20.12
C TYR A 77 0.48 -9.57 -21.39
N THR A 78 -0.83 -9.40 -21.53
CA THR A 78 -1.57 -9.72 -22.76
C THR A 78 -2.09 -8.43 -23.35
N TYR A 79 -1.87 -8.26 -24.66
CA TYR A 79 -2.32 -7.11 -25.43
C TYR A 79 -3.23 -7.57 -26.57
N ASP A 80 -4.10 -6.68 -27.04
CA ASP A 80 -4.73 -6.86 -28.35
C ASP A 80 -3.81 -6.40 -29.49
N ASN A 81 -4.30 -6.58 -30.72
CA ASN A 81 -3.55 -6.24 -31.94
C ASN A 81 -3.35 -4.72 -32.10
N ALA A 82 -4.10 -3.88 -31.37
CA ALA A 82 -3.91 -2.43 -31.35
C ALA A 82 -2.91 -1.99 -30.27
N GLY A 83 -2.40 -2.93 -29.47
CA GLY A 83 -1.46 -2.65 -28.38
C GLY A 83 -2.13 -2.26 -27.07
N THR A 84 -3.47 -2.35 -26.96
CA THR A 84 -4.18 -2.14 -25.70
C THR A 84 -3.88 -3.29 -24.76
N LYS A 85 -3.52 -2.99 -23.51
CA LYS A 85 -3.29 -4.01 -22.49
C LYS A 85 -4.63 -4.56 -21.98
N TRP A 86 -4.80 -5.87 -22.03
CA TRP A 86 -5.99 -6.58 -21.57
C TRP A 86 -5.78 -7.28 -20.24
N LYS A 87 -4.58 -7.83 -20.01
CA LYS A 87 -4.29 -8.65 -18.83
C LYS A 87 -2.89 -8.40 -18.32
N LYS A 88 -2.73 -8.43 -17.01
CA LYS A 88 -1.44 -8.53 -16.32
C LYS A 88 -1.53 -9.67 -15.31
N VAL A 89 -0.58 -10.60 -15.35
CA VAL A 89 -0.45 -11.66 -14.34
C VAL A 89 0.87 -11.44 -13.60
N VAL A 90 0.83 -11.50 -12.28
CA VAL A 90 2.01 -11.46 -11.43
C VAL A 90 2.09 -12.78 -10.67
N ASP A 91 3.14 -13.55 -10.94
CA ASP A 91 3.47 -14.75 -10.16
C ASP A 91 4.57 -14.37 -9.16
N ASP A 92 4.22 -14.33 -7.88
CA ASP A 92 5.15 -14.04 -6.79
C ASP A 92 5.67 -15.34 -6.18
N SER A 93 6.94 -15.64 -6.49
CA SER A 93 7.66 -16.83 -6.02
C SER A 93 8.44 -16.59 -4.72
N THR A 94 8.32 -15.41 -4.11
CA THR A 94 8.93 -15.14 -2.79
C THR A 94 8.16 -15.79 -1.64
N VAL A 95 6.93 -16.24 -1.91
CA VAL A 95 6.04 -16.95 -0.99
C VAL A 95 5.75 -18.37 -1.48
N ASN A 96 5.46 -19.28 -0.56
CA ASN A 96 5.14 -20.68 -0.85
C ASN A 96 3.77 -21.06 -0.22
N PRO A 97 2.77 -21.49 -1.02
CA PRO A 97 2.80 -21.64 -2.48
C PRO A 97 2.95 -20.30 -3.22
N VAL A 98 3.40 -20.37 -4.47
CA VAL A 98 3.51 -19.20 -5.37
C VAL A 98 2.17 -18.46 -5.40
N LYS A 99 2.21 -17.15 -5.18
CA LYS A 99 1.01 -16.31 -5.19
C LYS A 99 0.82 -15.68 -6.56
N THR A 100 -0.25 -16.08 -7.26
CA THR A 100 -0.64 -15.47 -8.53
C THR A 100 -1.68 -14.36 -8.31
N THR A 101 -1.43 -13.17 -8.86
CA THR A 101 -2.39 -12.06 -8.91
C THR A 101 -2.68 -11.71 -10.36
N THR A 102 -3.94 -11.78 -10.76
CA THR A 102 -4.39 -11.44 -12.11
C THR A 102 -5.08 -10.10 -12.10
N TRP A 103 -4.72 -9.22 -13.03
CA TRP A 103 -5.40 -7.98 -13.32
C TRP A 103 -6.01 -8.04 -14.72
N LEU A 104 -7.27 -7.66 -14.85
CA LEU A 104 -7.97 -7.51 -16.13
C LEU A 104 -8.30 -6.03 -16.35
N TYR A 105 -8.04 -5.58 -17.57
CA TYR A 105 -8.27 -4.20 -18.00
C TYR A 105 -9.36 -4.22 -19.08
N MET A 106 -10.55 -3.73 -18.73
CA MET A 106 -11.72 -3.73 -19.59
C MET A 106 -12.22 -2.30 -19.76
N LYS A 107 -11.68 -1.60 -20.76
CA LYS A 107 -11.90 -0.17 -20.96
C LYS A 107 -11.57 0.60 -19.68
N ASN A 108 -12.56 1.23 -19.05
CA ASN A 108 -12.39 2.03 -17.84
C ASN A 108 -12.37 1.19 -16.57
N PHE A 109 -12.69 -0.10 -16.63
CA PHE A 109 -12.79 -0.99 -15.48
C PHE A 109 -11.51 -1.79 -15.27
N VAL A 110 -11.09 -1.88 -14.02
CA VAL A 110 -9.93 -2.67 -13.60
C VAL A 110 -10.37 -3.68 -12.56
N TYR A 111 -10.08 -4.94 -12.83
CA TYR A 111 -10.37 -6.07 -11.94
C TYR A 111 -9.06 -6.67 -11.45
N LYS A 112 -9.08 -7.19 -10.24
CA LYS A 112 -8.01 -7.98 -9.63
C LYS A 112 -8.61 -9.26 -9.08
N ASN A 113 -8.10 -10.40 -9.53
CA ASN A 113 -8.59 -11.73 -9.15
C ASN A 113 -10.12 -11.83 -9.27
N ASP A 114 -10.66 -11.39 -10.41
CA ASP A 114 -12.08 -11.38 -10.75
C ASP A 114 -12.98 -10.45 -9.90
N THR A 115 -12.40 -9.68 -8.97
CA THR A 115 -13.09 -8.62 -8.22
C THR A 115 -12.77 -7.26 -8.82
N ILE A 116 -13.78 -6.38 -8.93
CA ILE A 116 -13.56 -4.99 -9.36
C ILE A 116 -12.70 -4.25 -8.33
N GLU A 117 -11.66 -3.57 -8.78
CA GLU A 117 -10.84 -2.70 -7.92
C GLU A 117 -11.27 -1.25 -8.07
N TYR A 118 -11.44 -0.80 -9.32
CA TYR A 118 -11.95 0.54 -9.63
C TYR A 118 -12.46 0.64 -11.05
N PHE A 119 -13.22 1.70 -11.32
CA PHE A 119 -13.47 2.19 -12.68
C PHE A 119 -13.07 3.66 -12.81
N ALA A 120 -12.53 4.05 -13.95
CA ALA A 120 -12.16 5.43 -14.25
C ALA A 120 -13.35 6.22 -14.84
N HIS A 121 -13.43 7.50 -14.49
CA HIS A 121 -14.30 8.51 -15.11
C HIS A 121 -13.49 9.77 -15.45
N GLU A 122 -14.11 10.79 -16.04
CA GLU A 122 -13.40 11.95 -16.60
C GLU A 122 -12.59 12.72 -15.54
N GLU A 123 -13.15 12.85 -14.34
CA GLU A 123 -12.61 13.59 -13.22
C GLU A 123 -11.76 12.73 -12.27
N GLY A 124 -11.73 11.40 -12.43
CA GLY A 124 -11.18 10.54 -11.38
C GLY A 124 -11.45 9.05 -11.53
N ARG A 125 -11.72 8.39 -10.40
CA ARG A 125 -12.10 6.98 -10.34
C ARG A 125 -13.07 6.69 -9.18
N GLY A 126 -13.92 5.70 -9.35
CA GLY A 126 -14.63 5.05 -8.23
C GLY A 126 -13.88 3.79 -7.82
N ARG A 127 -13.37 3.75 -6.58
CA ARG A 127 -12.73 2.56 -5.98
C ARG A 127 -13.78 1.69 -5.32
N TYR A 128 -13.67 0.37 -5.49
CA TYR A 128 -14.54 -0.56 -4.77
C TYR A 128 -14.24 -0.52 -3.26
N ASP A 129 -15.29 -0.40 -2.45
CA ASP A 129 -15.17 -0.49 -1.00
C ASP A 129 -14.99 -1.95 -0.58
N SER A 130 -13.76 -2.32 -0.21
CA SER A 130 -13.41 -3.69 0.17
C SER A 130 -14.04 -4.18 1.48
N THR A 131 -14.71 -3.31 2.26
CA THR A 131 -15.47 -3.74 3.44
C THR A 131 -16.77 -4.47 3.07
N GLN A 132 -17.19 -4.38 1.80
CA GLN A 132 -18.32 -5.10 1.25
C GLN A 132 -18.02 -6.60 1.13
N THR A 133 -18.89 -7.44 1.71
CA THR A 133 -18.72 -8.91 1.77
C THR A 133 -19.68 -9.66 0.85
N THR A 134 -20.63 -8.97 0.20
CA THR A 134 -21.76 -9.58 -0.50
C THR A 134 -21.43 -10.10 -1.90
N GLY A 135 -20.17 -10.02 -2.35
CA GLY A 135 -19.72 -10.46 -3.68
C GLY A 135 -20.21 -9.59 -4.84
N GLU A 136 -21.18 -8.71 -4.61
CA GLU A 136 -21.64 -7.68 -5.55
C GLU A 136 -21.11 -6.31 -5.14
N ALA A 137 -20.61 -5.55 -6.12
CA ALA A 137 -20.06 -4.23 -5.88
C ALA A 137 -21.18 -3.19 -5.69
N THR A 138 -21.60 -2.99 -4.44
CA THR A 138 -22.72 -2.08 -4.11
C THR A 138 -22.29 -0.70 -3.61
N LYS A 139 -21.01 -0.53 -3.25
CA LYS A 139 -20.47 0.73 -2.75
C LYS A 139 -19.09 1.03 -3.35
N PHE A 140 -18.89 2.31 -3.67
CA PHE A 140 -17.64 2.85 -4.18
C PHE A 140 -17.29 4.14 -3.44
N ASP A 141 -16.00 4.33 -3.18
CA ASP A 141 -15.45 5.60 -2.74
C ASP A 141 -14.85 6.32 -3.94
N PHE A 142 -15.29 7.56 -4.18
CA PHE A 142 -14.85 8.33 -5.33
C PHE A 142 -13.59 9.13 -5.00
N ASP A 143 -12.60 9.01 -5.88
CA ASP A 143 -11.37 9.79 -5.88
C ASP A 143 -11.39 10.74 -7.09
N TYR A 144 -11.24 12.05 -6.86
CA TYR A 144 -11.14 13.08 -7.90
C TYR A 144 -9.70 13.55 -8.07
N PHE A 145 -9.27 13.71 -9.32
CA PHE A 145 -7.90 14.04 -9.67
C PHE A 145 -7.76 15.49 -10.10
N LEU A 146 -7.00 16.28 -9.35
CA LEU A 146 -6.50 17.57 -9.83
C LEU A 146 -5.24 17.33 -10.64
N LYS A 147 -5.31 17.63 -11.94
CA LYS A 147 -4.23 17.42 -12.89
C LYS A 147 -3.55 18.74 -13.24
N ASP A 148 -2.28 18.69 -13.60
CA ASP A 148 -1.61 19.81 -14.25
C ASP A 148 -1.97 19.91 -15.74
N HIS A 149 -1.40 20.92 -16.42
CA HIS A 149 -1.64 21.16 -17.84
C HIS A 149 -1.15 20.04 -18.79
N LEU A 150 -0.30 19.12 -18.30
CA LEU A 150 0.16 17.94 -19.06
C LEU A 150 -0.64 16.68 -18.72
N GLY A 151 -1.67 16.80 -17.88
CA GLY A 151 -2.51 15.69 -17.45
C GLY A 151 -1.97 14.86 -16.30
N SER A 152 -0.84 15.25 -15.69
CA SER A 152 -0.28 14.54 -14.53
C SER A 152 -1.07 14.86 -13.26
N VAL A 153 -1.44 13.84 -12.49
CA VAL A 153 -2.17 14.02 -11.22
C VAL A 153 -1.26 14.68 -10.17
N ARG A 154 -1.73 15.77 -9.57
CA ARG A 154 -1.04 16.56 -8.53
C ARG A 154 -1.67 16.42 -7.16
N MET A 155 -2.98 16.16 -7.12
CA MET A 155 -3.72 15.94 -5.88
C MET A 155 -4.87 14.96 -6.13
N VAL A 156 -5.19 14.18 -5.11
CA VAL A 156 -6.35 13.29 -5.08
C VAL A 156 -7.25 13.76 -3.94
N LEU A 157 -8.51 14.07 -4.25
CA LEU A 157 -9.56 14.35 -3.27
C LEU A 157 -10.43 13.11 -3.16
N THR A 158 -10.73 12.63 -1.95
CA THR A 158 -11.48 11.38 -1.77
C THR A 158 -12.76 11.61 -0.96
N GLU A 159 -13.83 10.92 -1.34
CA GLU A 159 -15.07 10.84 -0.57
C GLU A 159 -15.00 9.78 0.55
N GLU A 160 -13.93 8.96 0.55
CA GLU A 160 -13.69 8.00 1.62
C GLU A 160 -13.60 8.73 2.96
N LYS A 161 -14.52 8.41 3.87
CA LYS A 161 -14.52 8.96 5.22
C LYS A 161 -13.70 8.05 6.12
N ASP A 162 -12.45 8.43 6.37
CA ASP A 162 -11.68 7.85 7.45
C ASP A 162 -12.08 8.49 8.79
N THR A 163 -13.11 7.92 9.42
CA THR A 163 -13.47 8.27 10.79
C THR A 163 -12.71 7.37 11.73
N VAL A 164 -11.46 7.69 12.04
CA VAL A 164 -10.80 7.15 13.24
C VAL A 164 -11.59 7.65 14.45
N PRO A 165 -12.34 6.78 15.16
CA PRO A 165 -13.15 7.25 16.28
C PRO A 165 -12.23 7.64 17.43
N TYR A 166 -12.30 8.88 17.89
CA TYR A 166 -11.72 9.25 19.18
C TYR A 166 -12.61 8.70 20.28
N VAL A 167 -12.38 7.43 20.65
CA VAL A 167 -13.12 6.80 21.76
C VAL A 167 -12.50 7.26 23.06
N PRO A 168 -13.15 8.11 23.88
CA PRO A 168 -12.59 8.53 25.15
C PRO A 168 -12.38 7.31 26.06
N LEU A 169 -11.27 7.30 26.80
CA LEU A 169 -11.01 6.28 27.81
C LEU A 169 -11.86 6.58 29.05
N THR A 170 -13.13 6.14 29.05
CA THR A 170 -14.08 6.41 30.15
C THR A 170 -13.94 5.47 31.34
N PHE A 171 -13.29 4.31 31.16
CA PHE A 171 -13.17 3.29 32.20
C PHE A 171 -14.54 2.74 32.68
N GLU A 172 -15.56 2.73 31.83
CA GLU A 172 -16.88 2.17 32.13
C GLU A 172 -17.07 0.76 31.55
N ASP A 173 -17.93 -0.07 32.16
CA ASP A 173 -18.12 -1.47 31.75
C ASP A 173 -18.70 -1.62 30.34
N THR A 174 -19.64 -0.74 29.99
CA THR A 174 -20.32 -0.76 28.69
C THR A 174 -19.37 -0.56 27.52
N ASP A 175 -18.26 0.14 27.75
CA ASP A 175 -17.28 0.51 26.72
C ASP A 175 -15.95 -0.23 26.87
N ALA A 176 -15.82 -1.12 27.87
CA ALA A 176 -14.57 -1.76 28.23
C ALA A 176 -13.96 -2.56 27.06
N SER A 177 -14.77 -3.30 26.31
CA SER A 177 -14.30 -4.06 25.15
C SER A 177 -13.77 -3.15 24.03
N LEU A 178 -14.47 -2.04 23.75
CA LEU A 178 -14.08 -1.09 22.72
C LEU A 178 -12.79 -0.34 23.11
N GLN A 179 -12.71 0.12 24.35
CA GLN A 179 -11.54 0.84 24.84
C GLN A 179 -10.31 -0.05 24.99
N ASN A 180 -10.46 -1.33 25.39
CA ASN A 180 -9.35 -2.30 25.41
C ASN A 180 -8.77 -2.56 24.01
N ALA A 181 -9.60 -2.44 22.95
CA ALA A 181 -9.15 -2.61 21.57
C ALA A 181 -8.42 -1.38 21.00
N ILE A 182 -8.66 -0.19 21.58
CA ILE A 182 -8.19 1.09 21.04
C ILE A 182 -7.02 1.67 21.83
N TRP A 183 -7.00 1.46 23.15
CA TRP A 183 -6.02 2.09 24.04
C TRP A 183 -4.91 1.13 24.44
N GLU A 184 -3.69 1.66 24.50
CA GLU A 184 -2.49 0.94 24.92
C GLU A 184 -1.90 1.56 26.20
N ASN A 185 -1.20 0.75 26.98
CA ASN A 185 -0.42 1.22 28.10
C ASN A 185 0.89 1.86 27.63
N LYS A 186 1.69 2.41 28.55
CA LYS A 186 2.99 3.06 28.25
C LYS A 186 4.03 2.17 27.54
N THR A 187 3.79 0.86 27.46
CA THR A 187 4.67 -0.11 26.79
C THR A 187 4.13 -0.52 25.41
N GLY A 188 3.05 0.11 24.92
CA GLY A 188 2.45 -0.20 23.62
C GLY A 188 1.64 -1.50 23.62
N VAL A 189 1.15 -1.94 24.78
CA VAL A 189 0.32 -3.14 24.92
C VAL A 189 -1.11 -2.73 25.24
N SER A 190 -2.10 -3.33 24.56
CA SER A 190 -3.52 -3.11 24.81
C SER A 190 -3.84 -3.13 26.30
N ILE A 191 -4.64 -2.17 26.76
CA ILE A 191 -5.07 -2.11 28.16
C ILE A 191 -6.15 -3.15 28.46
N ASN A 192 -6.36 -3.42 29.76
CA ASN A 192 -7.53 -4.14 30.23
C ASN A 192 -8.21 -3.35 31.36
N ILE A 193 -9.30 -2.66 31.01
CA ILE A 193 -10.07 -1.80 31.90
C ILE A 193 -10.66 -2.55 33.09
N GLN A 194 -11.01 -3.82 32.92
CA GLN A 194 -11.60 -4.62 33.99
C GLN A 194 -10.56 -5.00 35.05
N THR A 195 -9.29 -5.17 34.67
CA THR A 195 -8.23 -5.55 35.62
C THR A 195 -7.55 -4.37 36.30
N ILE A 196 -7.61 -3.16 35.72
CA ILE A 196 -6.97 -1.95 36.27
C ILE A 196 -7.90 -1.09 37.14
N ARG A 197 -9.21 -1.30 37.06
CA ARG A 197 -10.19 -0.62 37.91
C ARG A 197 -10.37 -1.35 39.24
N ASN A 198 -10.76 -0.61 40.25
CA ASN A 198 -11.12 -1.14 41.55
C ASN A 198 -12.60 -0.88 41.83
N SER A 199 -13.23 -1.73 42.65
CA SER A 199 -14.57 -1.47 43.15
C SER A 199 -14.61 -0.13 43.89
N ARG A 200 -15.69 0.63 43.68
CA ARG A 200 -15.89 1.90 44.38
C ARG A 200 -15.80 1.69 45.91
N PRO A 201 -15.00 2.50 46.64
CA PRO A 201 -14.99 2.47 48.10
C PRO A 201 -16.36 2.83 48.68
N ALA A 202 -16.81 2.08 49.70
CA ALA A 202 -18.16 2.19 50.25
C ALA A 202 -18.56 3.62 50.69
N ASN A 203 -17.58 4.42 51.12
CA ASN A 203 -17.79 5.78 51.63
C ASN A 203 -17.71 6.88 50.55
N PHE A 204 -17.53 6.52 49.27
CA PHE A 204 -17.36 7.49 48.18
C PHE A 204 -18.66 7.73 47.41
N GLY A 205 -19.54 8.59 47.95
CA GLY A 205 -20.79 9.03 47.32
C GLY A 205 -21.90 7.96 47.21
N THR A 206 -23.00 8.31 46.54
CA THR A 206 -24.10 7.38 46.18
C THR A 206 -23.98 6.96 44.71
N SER A 207 -24.31 5.70 44.41
CA SER A 207 -24.16 5.10 43.07
C SER A 207 -25.07 5.68 41.98
N GLY A 208 -25.93 6.65 42.32
CA GLY A 208 -26.89 7.24 41.39
C GLY A 208 -26.28 8.30 40.47
N THR A 209 -25.15 8.91 40.86
CA THR A 209 -24.50 10.00 40.10
C THR A 209 -23.07 9.70 39.65
N ASN A 210 -22.39 8.76 40.31
CA ASN A 210 -21.02 8.36 39.98
C ASN A 210 -20.96 6.81 39.93
N GLY A 211 -20.39 6.25 38.87
CA GLY A 211 -20.45 4.82 38.51
C GLY A 211 -19.92 3.81 39.55
N THR A 212 -19.99 2.52 39.22
CA THR A 212 -19.70 1.40 40.13
C THR A 212 -18.21 1.20 40.44
N TYR A 213 -17.33 1.77 39.63
CA TYR A 213 -15.88 1.54 39.69
C TYR A 213 -15.09 2.84 39.85
N ALA A 214 -13.91 2.75 40.43
CA ALA A 214 -12.97 3.86 40.57
C ALA A 214 -11.57 3.44 40.11
N HIS A 215 -10.81 4.39 39.56
CA HIS A 215 -9.41 4.17 39.18
C HIS A 215 -8.49 4.94 40.12
N LEU A 216 -7.58 4.22 40.77
CA LEU A 216 -6.55 4.83 41.62
C LEU A 216 -5.42 5.37 40.74
N VAL A 217 -5.46 6.65 40.42
CA VAL A 217 -4.37 7.33 39.71
C VAL A 217 -3.39 7.91 40.73
N ARG A 218 -2.10 7.59 40.60
CA ARG A 218 -1.02 8.29 41.33
C ARG A 218 -0.33 9.25 40.38
N LYS A 219 0.05 10.43 40.86
CA LYS A 219 0.85 11.40 40.09
C LYS A 219 2.14 10.71 39.60
N SER A 220 2.43 10.77 38.30
CA SER A 220 3.69 10.27 37.75
C SER A 220 4.87 10.98 38.42
N THR A 221 5.82 10.22 38.94
CA THR A 221 7.14 10.71 39.38
C THR A 221 8.19 10.65 38.27
N GLY A 222 7.84 10.14 37.08
CA GLY A 222 8.71 10.07 35.91
C GLY A 222 8.58 11.31 35.03
N ALA A 223 9.73 11.81 34.54
CA ALA A 223 9.83 12.98 33.68
C ALA A 223 8.91 12.89 32.46
N ILE A 224 8.31 14.04 32.15
CA ILE A 224 7.50 14.27 30.96
C ILE A 224 8.43 14.07 29.75
N GLY A 225 8.15 13.04 28.95
CA GLY A 225 8.72 12.84 27.63
C GLY A 225 7.70 13.28 26.59
#